data_AF-A0A819Z0T7-F1
#
_entry.id   AF-A0A819Z0T7-F1
#
_cell.length_a   1.000
_cell.length_b   1.000
_cell.length_c   1.000
_cell.angle_alpha   90.00
_cell.angle_beta   90.00
_cell.angle_gamma   90.00
#
_symmetry.space_group_name_H-M   'P 1'
#
loop_
_entity.id
_entity.type
_entity.pdbx_description
1 polymer ?
#
loop_
_entity_poly.entity_id
_entity_poly.type
_entity_poly.pdbx_seq_one_letter_code
_entity_poly.pdbx_strand_id
1 'polypeptide(L)'
;DNCGLIALFQPIGPNISSDDIFCVATTHLLFSPKRGDIKLAQLQYFLAEIDRLATKDPYTDSYYPIILCGDFNAQPQSPLIQFLLNQYIKYDDYRCIEISGQTESSIVNNCSSRQLPSNELLPSSFVTSDCRLSTSNNETIFQKHIDQQPSAILTHNKQFQSVYDLNNSLDVTTNAGDNPNLVDYIFYTQQNDDPYRLNLLSRFDLYKQNQMINVHIPNHQFPSDHFLVAAKFALKLRKTNNQ
;
A
#
# COMPACT_ATOMS: atom_id res chain seq x y z
N ASP A 1 -10.78 -7.12 12.29
CA ASP A 1 -10.92 -6.88 10.84
C ASP A 1 -9.56 -6.84 10.19
N ASN A 2 -9.33 -7.72 9.21
CA ASN A 2 -8.18 -7.70 8.31
C ASN A 2 -8.69 -8.27 6.98
N CYS A 3 -9.24 -7.41 6.12
CA CYS A 3 -9.74 -7.81 4.82
C CYS A 3 -8.94 -7.12 3.72
N GLY A 4 -8.44 -7.89 2.77
CA GLY A 4 -7.92 -7.38 1.51
C GLY A 4 -8.92 -7.70 0.39
N LEU A 5 -9.29 -6.69 -0.39
CA LEU A 5 -10.17 -6.83 -1.54
C LEU A 5 -9.44 -6.32 -2.79
N ILE A 6 -9.54 -7.07 -3.88
CA ILE A 6 -8.92 -6.72 -5.16
C ILE A 6 -9.94 -6.99 -6.25
N ALA A 7 -10.14 -6.02 -7.13
CA ALA A 7 -11.02 -6.16 -8.28
C ALA A 7 -10.40 -5.51 -9.52
N LEU A 8 -10.58 -6.16 -10.67
CA LEU A 8 -10.24 -5.64 -11.97
C LEU A 8 -11.50 -5.05 -12.61
N PHE A 9 -11.36 -3.87 -13.18
CA PHE A 9 -12.45 -3.16 -13.83
C PHE A 9 -12.08 -2.86 -15.27
N GLN A 10 -13.05 -3.07 -16.16
CA GLN A 10 -12.98 -2.68 -17.56
C GLN A 10 -14.17 -1.74 -17.85
N PRO A 11 -13.94 -0.55 -18.40
CA PRO A 11 -15.02 0.32 -18.86
C PRO A 11 -15.88 -0.37 -19.92
N ILE A 12 -17.16 0.00 -19.99
CA ILE A 12 -18.08 -0.47 -21.01
C ILE A 12 -18.44 0.70 -21.91
N GLY A 13 -18.26 0.57 -23.22
CA GLY A 13 -18.58 1.61 -24.18
C GLY A 13 -18.02 1.36 -25.58
N PRO A 14 -18.33 2.24 -26.55
CA PRO A 14 -17.72 2.19 -27.87
C PRO A 14 -16.23 2.54 -27.81
N ASN A 15 -15.41 1.89 -28.65
CA ASN A 15 -13.96 2.11 -28.76
C ASN A 15 -13.15 1.77 -27.49
N ILE A 16 -13.66 0.88 -26.63
CA ILE A 16 -12.92 0.33 -25.49
C ILE A 16 -12.11 -0.88 -25.95
N SER A 17 -10.82 -0.90 -25.65
CA SER A 17 -9.95 -2.04 -25.86
C SER A 17 -10.15 -3.10 -24.75
N SER A 18 -9.90 -4.37 -25.06
CA SER A 18 -9.79 -5.44 -24.03
C SER A 18 -8.71 -5.13 -23.00
N ASP A 19 -7.71 -4.35 -23.40
CA ASP A 19 -6.61 -3.92 -22.55
C ASP A 19 -6.94 -2.70 -21.70
N ASP A 20 -8.17 -2.17 -21.80
CA ASP A 20 -8.59 -1.01 -21.02
C ASP A 20 -8.97 -1.36 -19.57
N ILE A 21 -8.11 -2.11 -18.90
CA ILE A 21 -8.33 -2.59 -17.53
C ILE A 21 -7.58 -1.72 -16.53
N PHE A 22 -8.13 -1.60 -15.33
CA PHE A 22 -7.43 -1.08 -14.14
C PHE A 22 -7.80 -1.92 -12.91
N CYS A 23 -6.89 -1.96 -11.94
CA CYS A 23 -7.04 -2.67 -10.69
C CYS A 23 -7.41 -1.68 -9.57
N VAL A 24 -8.39 -2.04 -8.75
CA VAL A 24 -8.66 -1.37 -7.47
C VAL A 24 -8.47 -2.38 -6.36
N ALA A 25 -7.62 -2.02 -5.41
CA ALA A 25 -7.32 -2.81 -4.23
C ALA A 25 -7.61 -1.97 -2.97
N THR A 26 -8.20 -2.60 -1.95
CA THR A 26 -8.37 -1.98 -0.65
C THR A 26 -8.05 -2.95 0.49
N THR A 27 -7.46 -2.43 1.56
CA THR A 27 -7.14 -3.21 2.76
C THR A 27 -7.38 -2.42 4.04
N HIS A 28 -7.48 -3.15 5.15
CA HIS A 28 -7.40 -2.61 6.50
C HIS A 28 -6.34 -3.43 7.24
N LEU A 29 -5.16 -2.83 7.45
CA LEU A 29 -4.06 -3.49 8.15
C LEU A 29 -4.28 -3.50 9.66
N LEU A 30 -3.64 -4.46 10.35
CA LEU A 30 -3.76 -4.61 11.79
C LEU A 30 -3.54 -3.29 12.54
N PHE A 31 -4.45 -2.90 13.43
CA PHE A 31 -4.35 -1.67 14.23
C PHE A 31 -3.12 -1.63 15.15
N SER A 32 -2.78 -2.75 15.81
CA SER A 32 -1.81 -2.81 16.90
C SER A 32 -0.45 -2.15 16.57
N PRO A 33 -0.06 -1.06 17.25
CA PRO A 33 1.21 -0.35 17.02
C PRO A 33 2.46 -1.22 17.22
N LYS A 34 2.38 -2.19 18.15
CA LYS A 34 3.51 -3.06 18.54
C LYS A 34 3.74 -4.25 17.61
N ARG A 35 2.91 -4.44 16.58
CA ARG A 35 2.90 -5.62 15.71
C ARG A 35 3.22 -5.27 14.25
N GLY A 36 4.29 -4.51 14.07
CA GLY A 36 4.83 -4.19 12.75
C GLY A 36 5.19 -5.41 11.91
N ASP A 37 5.62 -6.49 12.56
CA ASP A 37 5.83 -7.81 11.96
C ASP A 37 4.59 -8.30 11.20
N ILE A 38 3.41 -8.23 11.83
CA ILE A 38 2.15 -8.64 11.19
C ILE A 38 1.78 -7.66 10.08
N LYS A 39 1.88 -6.35 10.31
CA LYS A 39 1.49 -5.36 9.29
C LYS A 39 2.33 -5.51 8.01
N LEU A 40 3.63 -5.73 8.14
CA LEU A 40 4.51 -5.99 6.98
C LEU A 40 4.15 -7.31 6.30
N ALA A 41 3.91 -8.39 7.04
CA ALA A 41 3.49 -9.66 6.45
C ALA A 41 2.14 -9.55 5.72
N GLN A 42 1.18 -8.82 6.29
CA GLN A 42 -0.11 -8.52 5.64
C GLN A 42 0.09 -7.75 4.35
N LEU A 43 0.92 -6.70 4.36
CA LEU A 43 1.21 -5.91 3.17
C LEU A 43 1.98 -6.72 2.12
N GLN A 44 2.96 -7.52 2.52
CA GLN A 44 3.73 -8.41 1.64
C GLN A 44 2.80 -9.37 0.90
N TYR A 45 1.91 -10.05 1.62
CA TYR A 45 0.96 -10.96 1.00
C TYR A 45 -0.06 -10.22 0.11
N PHE A 46 -0.54 -9.06 0.55
CA PHE A 46 -1.50 -8.28 -0.24
C PHE A 46 -0.89 -7.77 -1.55
N LEU A 47 0.36 -7.29 -1.52
CA LEU A 47 1.11 -6.91 -2.71
C LEU A 47 1.33 -8.09 -3.67
N ALA A 48 1.49 -9.31 -3.16
CA ALA A 48 1.61 -10.53 -3.96
C ALA A 48 0.32 -10.93 -4.68
N GLU A 49 -0.84 -10.74 -4.06
CA GLU A 49 -2.12 -10.95 -4.74
C GLU A 49 -2.42 -9.82 -5.75
N ILE A 50 -2.07 -8.57 -5.42
CA ILE A 50 -2.14 -7.45 -6.38
C ILE A 50 -1.24 -7.76 -7.58
N ASP A 51 -0.03 -8.25 -7.34
CA ASP A 51 0.91 -8.67 -8.39
C ASP A 51 0.26 -9.69 -9.34
N ARG A 52 -0.24 -10.80 -8.79
CA ARG A 52 -0.87 -11.86 -9.57
C ARG A 52 -2.06 -11.38 -10.40
N LEU A 53 -2.90 -10.50 -9.84
CA LEU A 53 -4.14 -10.06 -10.49
C LEU A 53 -3.91 -8.89 -11.46
N ALA A 54 -3.02 -7.96 -11.13
CA ALA A 54 -2.80 -6.76 -11.93
C ALA A 54 -1.73 -6.93 -13.02
N THR A 55 -1.01 -8.05 -13.05
CA THR A 55 -0.03 -8.34 -14.11
C THR A 55 -0.73 -8.40 -15.46
N LYS A 56 -0.29 -7.54 -16.38
CA LYS A 56 -0.69 -7.54 -17.79
C LYS A 56 0.17 -8.50 -18.59
N ASP A 57 1.48 -8.42 -18.41
CA ASP A 57 2.47 -9.28 -19.07
C ASP A 57 3.58 -9.64 -18.07
N PRO A 58 3.68 -10.93 -17.68
CA PRO A 58 4.65 -11.38 -16.68
C PRO A 58 6.09 -11.38 -17.18
N TYR A 59 6.34 -11.31 -18.50
CA TYR A 59 7.70 -11.30 -19.05
C TYR A 59 8.33 -9.90 -19.01
N THR A 60 7.50 -8.86 -19.01
CA THR A 60 7.93 -7.46 -19.02
C THR A 60 7.69 -6.75 -17.69
N ASP A 61 7.15 -7.45 -16.69
CA ASP A 61 6.67 -6.85 -15.44
C ASP A 61 5.74 -5.65 -15.71
N SER A 62 4.89 -5.79 -16.74
CA SER A 62 3.90 -4.79 -17.10
C SER A 62 2.63 -5.03 -16.30
N TYR A 63 2.09 -3.98 -15.68
CA TYR A 63 0.89 -4.04 -14.87
C TYR A 63 -0.22 -3.18 -15.50
N TYR A 64 -1.48 -3.55 -15.25
CA TYR A 64 -2.57 -2.58 -15.36
C TYR A 64 -2.37 -1.47 -14.33
N PRO A 65 -2.90 -0.24 -14.56
CA PRO A 65 -2.92 0.79 -13.53
C PRO A 65 -3.59 0.27 -12.26
N ILE A 66 -2.98 0.53 -11.10
CA ILE A 66 -3.49 0.08 -9.80
C ILE A 66 -3.85 1.31 -8.99
N ILE A 67 -5.02 1.27 -8.36
CA ILE A 67 -5.42 2.16 -7.27
C ILE A 67 -5.43 1.29 -6.01
N LEU A 68 -4.63 1.64 -5.02
CA LEU A 68 -4.52 0.94 -3.74
C LEU A 68 -4.97 1.89 -2.63
N CYS A 69 -5.96 1.52 -1.83
CA CYS A 69 -6.50 2.40 -0.80
C CYS A 69 -6.84 1.69 0.51
N GLY A 70 -7.17 2.46 1.54
CA GLY A 70 -7.71 1.95 2.80
C GLY A 70 -6.91 2.42 4.02
N ASP A 71 -7.19 1.79 5.16
CA ASP A 71 -6.56 2.08 6.44
C ASP A 71 -5.31 1.21 6.63
N PHE A 72 -4.15 1.84 6.54
CA PHE A 72 -2.87 1.15 6.72
C PHE A 72 -2.44 1.10 8.18
N ASN A 73 -3.16 1.81 9.08
CA ASN A 73 -2.78 2.00 10.47
C ASN A 73 -1.28 2.36 10.59
N ALA A 74 -0.80 3.24 9.72
CA ALA A 74 0.60 3.61 9.63
C ALA A 74 0.74 5.07 9.22
N GLN A 75 1.66 5.79 9.84
CA GLN A 75 1.91 7.20 9.55
C GLN A 75 2.75 7.39 8.27
N PRO A 76 2.69 8.57 7.62
CA PRO A 76 3.34 8.79 6.31
C PRO A 76 4.84 8.53 6.27
N GLN A 77 5.56 8.87 7.34
CA GLN A 77 7.00 8.71 7.47
C GLN A 77 7.41 7.35 8.05
N SER A 78 6.45 6.46 8.29
CA SER A 78 6.72 5.14 8.84
C SER A 78 7.46 4.23 7.85
N PRO A 79 8.32 3.31 8.33
CA PRO A 79 8.99 2.34 7.47
C PRO A 79 8.03 1.55 6.57
N LEU A 80 6.81 1.27 7.03
CA LEU A 80 5.79 0.57 6.24
C LEU A 80 5.33 1.37 5.02
N ILE A 81 5.04 2.67 5.18
CA ILE A 81 4.62 3.52 4.06
C ILE A 81 5.81 3.81 3.13
N GLN A 82 7.00 4.01 3.70
CA GLN A 82 8.22 4.20 2.92
C GLN A 82 8.60 2.95 2.11
N PHE A 83 8.36 1.75 2.62
CA PHE A 83 8.49 0.51 1.85
C PHE A 83 7.61 0.55 0.59
N LEU A 84 6.33 0.89 0.74
CA LEU A 84 5.37 0.96 -0.35
C LEU A 84 5.77 1.99 -1.43
N LEU A 85 6.32 3.13 -1.01
CA LEU A 85 6.72 4.23 -1.91
C LEU A 85 8.11 4.03 -2.54
N ASN A 86 9.04 3.39 -1.82
CA ASN A 86 10.42 3.21 -2.26
C ASN A 86 10.71 1.82 -2.82
N GLN A 87 9.70 0.93 -2.85
CA GLN A 87 9.82 -0.44 -3.36
C GLN A 87 10.81 -1.33 -2.59
N TYR A 88 11.30 -0.89 -1.43
CA TYR A 88 12.38 -1.55 -0.71
C TYR A 88 12.31 -1.28 0.79
N ILE A 89 12.54 -2.33 1.58
CA ILE A 89 12.81 -2.23 3.01
C ILE A 89 13.74 -3.35 3.46
N LYS A 90 14.73 -2.99 4.27
CA LYS A 90 15.48 -3.93 5.11
C LYS A 90 14.89 -3.88 6.51
N TYR A 91 14.00 -4.80 6.83
CA TYR A 91 13.12 -4.68 8.00
C TYR A 91 13.77 -5.08 9.32
N ASP A 92 14.89 -5.83 9.30
CA ASP A 92 15.65 -6.17 10.50
C ASP A 92 16.45 -4.99 11.09
N ASP A 93 16.44 -3.85 10.41
CA ASP A 93 16.95 -2.58 10.95
C ASP A 93 15.97 -1.93 11.95
N TYR A 94 14.76 -2.48 12.11
CA TYR A 94 13.69 -1.92 12.93
C TYR A 94 13.20 -2.87 14.03
N ARG A 95 12.62 -2.30 15.08
CA ARG A 95 11.78 -3.01 16.05
C ARG A 95 10.33 -3.00 15.59
N CYS A 96 9.55 -3.98 16.05
CA CYS A 96 8.15 -4.13 15.66
C CYS A 96 7.29 -2.88 15.91
N ILE A 97 7.61 -2.09 16.94
CA ILE A 97 6.88 -0.85 17.29
C ILE A 97 7.17 0.32 16.34
N GLU A 98 8.29 0.30 15.62
CA GLU A 98 8.75 1.41 14.77
C GLU A 98 8.11 1.39 13.39
N ILE A 99 7.76 0.20 12.89
CA ILE A 99 7.27 -0.03 11.52
C ILE A 99 6.09 0.84 11.10
N SER A 100 5.13 1.08 12.01
CA SER A 100 3.90 1.82 11.69
C SER A 100 3.98 3.31 12.02
N GLY A 101 4.97 3.75 12.81
CA GLY A 101 5.07 5.13 13.28
C GLY A 101 3.91 5.60 14.19
N GLN A 102 3.00 4.72 14.62
CA GLN A 102 1.83 5.10 15.45
C GLN A 102 2.19 5.52 16.89
N THR A 103 3.41 5.22 17.34
CA THR A 103 3.82 5.46 18.72
C THR A 103 4.86 6.58 18.75
N GLU A 104 4.72 7.52 19.69
CA GLU A 104 5.68 8.59 19.88
C GLU A 104 7.09 8.07 20.18
N SER A 105 8.11 8.78 19.68
CA SER A 105 9.53 8.42 19.84
C SER A 105 9.95 8.27 21.31
N SER A 106 9.37 9.08 22.21
CA SER A 106 9.60 9.01 23.66
C SER A 106 9.21 7.65 24.25
N ILE A 107 8.08 7.11 23.84
CA ILE A 107 7.56 5.80 24.28
C ILE A 107 8.35 4.69 23.60
N VAL A 108 8.64 4.82 22.31
CA VAL A 108 9.43 3.86 21.53
C VAL A 108 10.82 3.64 22.15
N ASN A 109 11.47 4.70 22.62
CA ASN A 109 12.80 4.61 23.26
C ASN A 109 12.78 3.92 24.63
N ASN A 110 11.66 4.02 25.36
CA ASN A 110 11.51 3.47 26.71
C ASN A 110 10.79 2.11 26.74
N CYS A 111 10.26 1.65 25.61
CA CYS A 111 9.54 0.38 25.50
C CYS A 111 10.46 -0.74 25.04
N SER A 112 10.47 -1.86 25.78
CA SER A 112 11.03 -3.12 25.29
C SER A 112 10.15 -3.68 24.17
N SER A 113 10.53 -3.40 22.91
CA SER A 113 9.91 -3.97 21.72
C SER A 113 10.83 -5.02 21.11
N ARG A 114 10.23 -6.08 20.54
CA ARG A 114 10.97 -7.11 19.81
C ARG A 114 11.60 -6.53 18.54
N GLN A 115 12.85 -6.87 18.27
CA GLN A 115 13.49 -6.67 16.96
C GLN A 115 12.76 -7.49 15.89
N LEU A 116 12.65 -7.00 14.67
CA LEU A 116 12.18 -7.84 13.57
C LEU A 116 13.22 -8.94 13.24
N PRO A 117 12.76 -10.10 12.72
CA PRO A 117 13.66 -11.20 12.37
C PRO A 117 14.64 -10.81 11.25
N SER A 118 15.85 -11.37 11.28
CA SER A 118 16.79 -11.27 10.15
C SER A 118 16.51 -12.25 9.01
N ASN A 119 15.55 -13.16 9.20
CA ASN A 119 15.05 -14.12 8.20
C ASN A 119 13.69 -13.69 7.67
N GLU A 120 13.19 -14.41 6.66
CA GLU A 120 11.93 -14.14 5.96
C GLU A 120 10.72 -13.98 6.91
N LEU A 121 9.88 -12.96 6.65
CA LEU A 121 8.62 -12.72 7.38
C LEU A 121 7.54 -13.76 7.06
N LEU A 122 7.44 -14.13 5.79
CA LEU A 122 6.57 -15.18 5.27
C LEU A 122 7.46 -16.25 4.64
N PRO A 123 7.08 -17.54 4.70
CA PRO A 123 7.81 -18.58 3.99
C PRO A 123 7.90 -18.27 2.49
N SER A 124 9.09 -18.28 1.91
CA SER A 124 9.32 -18.09 0.46
C SER A 124 8.62 -19.12 -0.43
N SER A 125 8.28 -20.30 0.12
CA SER A 125 7.41 -21.29 -0.52
C SER A 125 5.95 -20.83 -0.67
N PHE A 126 5.57 -19.75 0.01
CA PHE A 126 4.26 -19.12 -0.07
C PHE A 126 4.34 -17.76 -0.76
N VAL A 127 5.09 -16.81 -0.19
CA VAL A 127 5.28 -15.45 -0.73
C VAL A 127 6.76 -15.10 -0.71
N THR A 128 7.30 -14.71 -1.85
CA THR A 128 8.70 -14.34 -2.02
C THR A 128 9.00 -12.94 -1.45
N SER A 129 10.28 -12.63 -1.28
CA SER A 129 10.74 -11.32 -0.79
C SER A 129 10.39 -10.16 -1.71
N ASP A 130 10.21 -10.39 -3.01
CA ASP A 130 9.75 -9.41 -4.01
C ASP A 130 8.22 -9.27 -4.10
N CYS A 131 7.51 -9.76 -3.07
CA CYS A 131 6.06 -9.72 -2.95
C CYS A 131 5.36 -10.36 -4.16
N ARG A 132 5.70 -11.62 -4.47
CA ARG A 132 5.01 -12.46 -5.46
C ARG A 132 4.60 -13.79 -4.85
N LEU A 133 3.56 -14.40 -5.39
CA LEU A 133 3.19 -15.77 -4.99
C LEU A 133 4.20 -16.77 -5.55
N SER A 134 4.60 -17.72 -4.72
CA SER A 134 5.44 -18.83 -5.15
C SER A 134 4.64 -19.77 -6.07
N THR A 135 4.97 -19.84 -7.36
CA THR A 135 4.28 -20.73 -8.32
C THR A 135 5.10 -21.99 -8.61
N SER A 136 4.56 -23.17 -8.30
CA SER A 136 5.21 -24.48 -8.49
C SER A 136 5.72 -24.77 -9.91
N ASN A 137 5.30 -24.00 -10.91
CA ASN A 137 5.59 -24.24 -12.33
C ASN A 137 6.79 -23.43 -12.87
N ASN A 138 7.36 -22.52 -12.07
CA ASN A 138 8.56 -21.77 -12.47
C ASN A 138 9.81 -22.39 -11.83
N GLU A 139 10.19 -23.59 -12.28
CA GLU A 139 11.40 -24.30 -11.83
C GLU A 139 12.64 -23.40 -11.86
N THR A 140 12.72 -22.46 -12.80
CA THR A 140 13.84 -21.50 -12.95
C THR A 140 13.84 -20.37 -11.91
N ILE A 141 12.69 -19.97 -11.37
CA ILE A 141 12.57 -18.97 -10.29
C ILE A 141 12.77 -19.65 -8.94
N PHE A 142 12.20 -20.85 -8.76
CA PHE A 142 12.44 -21.69 -7.59
C PHE A 142 13.93 -21.99 -7.41
N GLN A 143 14.66 -22.33 -8.47
CA GLN A 143 16.10 -22.59 -8.38
C GLN A 143 16.91 -21.33 -7.99
N LYS A 144 16.51 -20.14 -8.47
CA LYS A 144 17.14 -18.87 -8.07
C LYS A 144 16.90 -18.50 -6.60
N HIS A 145 15.76 -18.90 -6.02
CA HIS A 145 15.43 -18.62 -4.63
C HIS A 145 16.00 -19.66 -3.65
N ILE A 146 16.16 -20.93 -4.05
CA ILE A 146 16.79 -21.97 -3.23
C ILE A 146 18.27 -21.64 -2.94
N ASP A 147 18.95 -20.92 -3.85
CA ASP A 147 20.35 -20.50 -3.70
C ASP A 147 20.53 -19.18 -2.95
N GLN A 148 19.45 -18.48 -2.58
CA GLN A 148 19.52 -17.22 -1.84
C GLN A 148 19.42 -17.47 -0.34
N GLN A 149 20.37 -16.90 0.41
CA GLN A 149 20.30 -16.89 1.87
C GLN A 149 19.03 -16.14 2.32
N PRO A 150 18.34 -16.62 3.37
CA PRO A 150 17.23 -15.89 3.96
C PRO A 150 17.64 -14.45 4.24
N SER A 151 16.84 -13.50 3.79
CA SER A 151 17.15 -12.08 3.96
C SER A 151 15.98 -11.33 4.58
N ALA A 152 16.32 -10.33 5.40
CA ALA A 152 15.36 -9.40 5.96
C ALA A 152 14.97 -8.27 4.99
N ILE A 153 14.97 -8.55 3.69
CA ILE A 153 14.71 -7.57 2.65
C ILE A 153 13.36 -7.91 2.02
N LEU A 154 12.49 -6.90 1.90
CA LEU A 154 11.34 -6.96 1.01
C LEU A 154 11.49 -5.95 -0.11
N THR A 155 11.03 -6.33 -1.29
CA THR A 155 10.88 -5.45 -2.46
C THR A 155 9.53 -5.62 -3.13
N HIS A 156 9.17 -4.70 -4.02
CA HIS A 156 8.11 -4.89 -5.01
C HIS A 156 8.41 -4.02 -6.23
N ASN A 157 7.77 -4.26 -7.38
CA ASN A 157 8.03 -3.51 -8.61
C ASN A 157 6.92 -2.50 -8.99
N LYS A 158 5.91 -2.35 -8.13
CA LYS A 158 4.81 -1.40 -8.31
C LYS A 158 5.24 0.02 -7.91
N GLN A 159 5.30 0.94 -8.87
CA GLN A 159 5.68 2.34 -8.65
C GLN A 159 4.51 3.16 -8.11
N PHE A 160 4.17 2.95 -6.84
CA PHE A 160 3.10 3.69 -6.18
C PHE A 160 3.51 5.14 -5.89
N GLN A 161 2.54 6.03 -6.05
CA GLN A 161 2.58 7.39 -5.52
C GLN A 161 1.29 7.67 -4.74
N SER A 162 1.38 8.54 -3.74
CA SER A 162 0.23 8.95 -2.94
C SER A 162 -0.59 10.03 -3.65
N VAL A 163 -1.91 9.96 -3.51
CA VAL A 163 -2.83 11.06 -3.88
C VAL A 163 -2.57 12.29 -3.02
N TYR A 164 -2.23 12.13 -1.75
CA TYR A 164 -1.96 13.21 -0.81
C TYR A 164 -0.46 13.44 -0.66
N ASP A 165 -0.05 14.69 -0.40
CA ASP A 165 1.36 15.00 -0.13
C ASP A 165 1.75 14.47 1.24
N LEU A 166 2.76 13.61 1.29
CA LEU A 166 3.21 12.93 2.51
C LEU A 166 4.42 13.59 3.18
N ASN A 167 5.08 14.54 2.49
CA ASN A 167 6.34 15.11 2.96
C ASN A 167 6.15 16.17 4.05
N ASN A 168 5.03 16.91 4.00
CA ASN A 168 4.69 17.98 4.95
C ASN A 168 3.23 17.88 5.41
N SER A 169 2.67 16.67 5.42
CA SER A 169 1.25 16.48 5.68
C SER A 169 0.96 16.68 7.16
N LEU A 170 0.32 17.81 7.50
CA LEU A 170 -0.50 17.92 8.71
C LEU A 170 -1.91 17.38 8.46
N ASP A 171 -2.10 16.59 7.41
CA ASP A 171 -3.40 16.01 7.06
C ASP A 171 -3.85 15.02 8.12
N VAL A 172 -5.17 14.94 8.29
CA VAL A 172 -5.83 14.11 9.29
C VAL A 172 -6.91 13.29 8.62
N THR A 173 -6.84 11.98 8.81
CA THR A 173 -7.90 11.05 8.42
C THR A 173 -8.54 10.38 9.62
N THR A 174 -7.95 10.49 10.81
CA THR A 174 -8.60 10.09 12.08
C THR A 174 -8.17 11.01 13.21
N ASN A 175 -9.05 11.25 14.17
CA ASN A 175 -8.76 12.00 15.40
C ASN A 175 -9.34 11.29 16.63
N ALA A 176 -9.25 9.95 16.64
CA ALA A 176 -9.68 9.16 17.78
C ALA A 176 -8.81 9.48 19.01
N GLY A 177 -9.46 9.84 20.12
CA GLY A 177 -8.78 10.11 21.40
C GLY A 177 -7.84 11.32 21.40
N ASP A 178 -8.18 12.37 20.65
CA ASP A 178 -7.39 13.61 20.53
C ASP A 178 -5.98 13.45 19.95
N ASN A 179 -5.81 12.40 19.14
CA ASN A 179 -4.57 12.13 18.44
C ASN A 179 -4.82 12.20 16.92
N PRO A 180 -4.65 13.38 16.29
CA PRO A 180 -4.93 13.56 14.88
C PRO A 180 -3.84 12.90 14.04
N ASN A 181 -4.22 11.92 13.22
CA ASN A 181 -3.31 11.11 12.42
C ASN A 181 -3.80 10.96 10.97
N LEU A 182 -2.84 10.80 10.06
CA LEU A 182 -3.07 10.30 8.70
C LEU A 182 -2.70 8.82 8.64
N VAL A 183 -3.70 7.97 8.46
CA VAL A 183 -3.54 6.50 8.35
C VAL A 183 -4.30 5.91 7.15
N ASP A 184 -5.17 6.71 6.54
CA ASP A 184 -5.96 6.33 5.37
C ASP A 184 -5.34 6.92 4.11
N TYR A 185 -5.12 6.09 3.10
CA TYR A 185 -4.42 6.50 1.90
C TYR A 185 -5.16 6.09 0.63
N ILE A 186 -4.89 6.83 -0.44
CA ILE A 186 -5.13 6.42 -1.82
C ILE A 186 -3.79 6.52 -2.53
N PHE A 187 -3.22 5.39 -2.88
CA PHE A 187 -2.07 5.25 -3.74
C PHE A 187 -2.50 4.87 -5.15
N TYR A 188 -1.69 5.23 -6.14
CA TYR A 188 -1.89 4.79 -7.51
C TYR A 188 -0.55 4.64 -8.23
N THR A 189 -0.50 3.80 -9.27
CA THR A 189 0.73 3.59 -10.04
C THR A 189 0.85 4.57 -11.21
N GLN A 190 2.04 5.13 -11.41
CA GLN A 190 2.44 5.63 -12.73
C GLN A 190 3.02 4.44 -13.51
N GLN A 191 2.61 4.29 -14.76
CA GLN A 191 3.14 3.23 -15.63
C GLN A 191 4.34 3.79 -16.39
N ASN A 192 5.50 3.11 -16.36
CA ASN A 192 6.68 3.55 -17.12
C ASN A 192 6.39 3.66 -18.62
N ASP A 193 5.65 2.71 -19.17
CA ASP A 193 5.38 2.63 -20.62
C ASP A 193 4.21 3.52 -21.08
N ASP A 194 3.34 3.94 -20.15
CA ASP A 194 2.22 4.85 -20.41
C ASP A 194 1.93 5.72 -19.17
N PRO A 195 2.80 6.71 -18.88
CA PRO A 195 2.72 7.49 -17.63
C PRO A 195 1.42 8.28 -17.50
N TYR A 196 0.72 8.51 -18.61
CA TYR A 196 -0.56 9.22 -18.66
C TYR A 196 -1.77 8.27 -18.71
N ARG A 197 -1.58 6.99 -18.38
CA ARG A 197 -2.66 6.01 -18.42
C ARG A 197 -3.73 6.29 -17.36
N LEU A 198 -3.33 6.56 -16.13
CA LEU A 198 -4.20 6.89 -15.01
C LEU A 198 -3.74 8.20 -14.37
N ASN A 199 -4.48 9.28 -14.61
CA ASN A 199 -4.12 10.61 -14.14
C ASN A 199 -5.00 11.04 -12.98
N LEU A 200 -4.39 11.52 -11.90
CA LEU A 200 -5.10 12.21 -10.83
C LEU A 200 -5.56 13.58 -11.35
N LEU A 201 -6.88 13.82 -11.32
CA LEU A 201 -7.47 15.10 -11.73
C LEU A 201 -7.68 16.03 -10.54
N SER A 202 -8.19 15.49 -9.43
CA SER A 202 -8.49 16.24 -8.21
C SER A 202 -8.60 15.28 -7.03
N ARG A 203 -8.53 15.82 -5.81
CA ARG A 203 -8.74 15.09 -4.56
C ARG A 203 -9.61 15.91 -3.62
N PHE A 204 -10.23 15.23 -2.65
CA PHE A 204 -10.92 15.90 -1.55
C PHE A 204 -9.89 16.46 -0.58
N ASP A 205 -10.06 17.70 -0.15
CA ASP A 205 -9.13 18.30 0.81
C ASP A 205 -9.38 17.74 2.21
N LEU A 206 -8.30 17.31 2.87
CA LEU A 206 -8.36 16.78 4.23
C LEU A 206 -8.27 17.90 5.26
N TYR A 207 -8.82 17.61 6.44
CA TYR A 207 -8.61 18.46 7.61
C TYR A 207 -7.14 18.44 8.01
N LYS A 208 -6.67 19.57 8.54
CA LYS A 208 -5.34 19.72 9.09
C LYS A 208 -5.35 19.56 10.61
N GLN A 209 -4.24 19.12 11.20
CA GLN A 209 -4.11 18.90 12.65
C GLN A 209 -4.56 20.10 13.49
N ASN A 210 -4.22 21.33 13.07
CA ASN A 210 -4.61 22.56 13.76
C ASN A 210 -6.13 22.85 13.73
N GLN A 211 -6.86 22.29 12.76
CA GLN A 211 -8.32 22.39 12.68
C GLN A 211 -9.03 21.36 13.56
N MET A 212 -8.30 20.34 14.03
CA MET A 212 -8.83 19.20 14.77
C MET A 212 -8.61 19.27 16.29
N ILE A 213 -8.08 20.40 16.78
CA ILE A 213 -7.87 20.63 18.21
C ILE A 213 -9.23 20.67 18.92
N ASN A 214 -9.39 19.85 19.97
CA ASN A 214 -10.64 19.70 20.75
C ASN A 214 -11.85 19.21 19.93
N VAL A 215 -11.63 18.59 18.77
CA VAL A 215 -12.69 18.00 17.95
C VAL A 215 -12.68 16.48 18.13
N HIS A 216 -13.48 15.96 19.05
CA HIS A 216 -13.60 14.52 19.28
C HIS A 216 -14.52 13.87 18.24
N ILE A 217 -14.06 12.80 17.59
CA ILE A 217 -14.85 11.99 16.66
C ILE A 217 -14.90 10.52 17.10
N PRO A 218 -15.99 9.78 16.84
CA PRO A 218 -17.22 10.23 16.20
C PRO A 218 -18.05 11.16 17.11
N ASN A 219 -18.92 11.98 16.52
CA ASN A 219 -19.85 12.85 17.22
C ASN A 219 -21.12 13.11 16.38
N HIS A 220 -21.99 14.02 16.82
CA HIS A 220 -23.25 14.34 16.13
C HIS A 220 -23.08 14.93 14.72
N GLN A 221 -21.90 15.47 14.38
CA GLN A 221 -21.55 15.99 13.05
C GLN A 221 -20.74 14.99 12.23
N PHE A 222 -19.88 14.21 12.89
CA PHE A 222 -18.98 13.24 12.25
C PHE A 222 -19.37 11.80 12.65
N PRO A 223 -20.02 11.03 11.76
CA PRO A 223 -20.57 9.71 12.09
C PRO A 223 -19.53 8.59 12.16
N SER A 224 -18.24 8.90 11.98
CA SER A 224 -17.11 7.96 12.05
C SER A 224 -15.94 8.62 12.77
N ASP A 225 -15.07 7.80 13.34
CA ASP A 225 -13.73 8.15 13.83
C ASP A 225 -12.70 8.34 12.71
N HIS A 226 -13.09 8.12 11.45
CA HIS A 226 -12.28 8.44 10.27
C HIS A 226 -12.99 9.44 9.35
N PHE A 227 -12.20 10.24 8.64
CA PHE A 227 -12.65 11.17 7.61
C PHE A 227 -12.60 10.52 6.23
N LEU A 228 -13.53 10.93 5.38
CA LEU A 228 -13.58 10.50 3.99
C LEU A 228 -12.31 10.95 3.24
N VAL A 229 -11.63 10.01 2.61
CA VAL A 229 -10.65 10.27 1.56
C VAL A 229 -11.30 10.06 0.19
N ALA A 230 -11.04 10.93 -0.78
CA ALA A 230 -11.56 10.77 -2.13
C ALA A 230 -10.64 11.37 -3.19
N ALA A 231 -10.63 10.75 -4.37
CA ALA A 231 -9.86 11.20 -5.52
C ALA A 231 -10.65 10.99 -6.81
N LYS A 232 -10.44 11.88 -7.78
CA LYS A 232 -10.97 11.77 -9.14
C LYS A 232 -9.83 11.46 -10.09
N PHE A 233 -9.96 10.36 -10.83
CA PHE A 233 -9.00 9.95 -11.83
C PHE A 233 -9.57 10.02 -13.25
N ALA A 234 -8.70 10.23 -14.23
CA ALA A 234 -8.97 9.99 -15.64
C ALA A 234 -8.18 8.77 -16.13
N LEU A 235 -8.89 7.77 -16.65
CA LEU A 235 -8.28 6.64 -17.36
C LEU A 235 -8.25 6.95 -18.86
N LYS A 236 -7.05 7.08 -19.44
CA LYS A 236 -6.86 7.35 -20.86
C LYS A 236 -7.02 6.06 -21.65
N LEU A 237 -8.10 5.90 -22.39
CA LEU A 237 -8.40 4.70 -23.19
C LEU A 237 -7.40 4.49 -24.34
N ARG A 238 -7.11 3.23 -24.68
CA ARG A 238 -6.30 2.90 -25.86
C ARG A 238 -7.17 3.05 -27.10
N LYS A 239 -6.67 3.72 -28.14
CA LYS A 239 -7.36 3.75 -29.42
C LYS A 239 -7.46 2.32 -29.94
N THR A 240 -8.68 1.86 -30.22
CA THR A 240 -8.84 0.70 -31.09
C THR A 240 -8.39 1.13 -32.48
N ASN A 241 -7.34 0.50 -33.00
CA ASN A 241 -7.04 0.62 -34.42
C ASN A 241 -8.18 -0.08 -35.17
N ASN A 242 -9.25 0.64 -35.44
CA ASN A 242 -10.24 0.20 -36.41
C ASN A 242 -9.53 0.26 -37.76
N GLN A 243 -9.20 -0.91 -38.31
CA GLN A 243 -8.89 -1.08 -39.73
C GLN A 243 -10.07 -0.64 -40.58
#